data_AF-A0A2K3MY33-F1
#
_entry.id   AF-A0A2K3MY33-F1
#
_cell.length_a   1.000
_cell.length_b   1.000
_cell.length_c   1.000
_cell.angle_alpha   90.00
_cell.angle_beta   90.00
_cell.angle_gamma   90.00
#
_symmetry.space_group_name_H-M   'P 1'
#
loop_
_entity.id
_entity.type
_entity.pdbx_description
1 polymer ?
#
loop_
_entity_poly.entity_id
_entity_poly.type
_entity_poly.pdbx_seq_one_letter_code
_entity_poly.pdbx_strand_id
1 'polypeptide(L)'
;MAYYTYTHSALHLRIPSSLSLSNPNIHLPSTRISFQPLRFKGLNAKPNNRFICKAVKSSMAASSQVEIFEKEELAVSLAKYTADLSNKFTHQRGAFTVCLSGGSLINYLRKLLEPPHVDSIEWAKWHVFWVDERVVPKDHQDSNYKLAFDGFLSKVC
;
A
#
# COMPACT_ATOMS: atom_id res chain seq x y z
N MET A 1 14.97 -35.46 25.31
CA MET A 1 14.86 -34.22 26.11
C MET A 1 16.25 -33.63 26.24
N ALA A 2 16.57 -32.60 25.45
CA ALA A 2 17.85 -31.90 25.51
C ALA A 2 17.61 -30.50 26.06
N TYR A 3 18.22 -30.19 27.19
CA TYR A 3 18.19 -28.86 27.80
C TYR A 3 19.26 -28.00 27.14
N TYR A 4 18.87 -26.90 26.51
CA TYR A 4 19.79 -25.86 26.05
C TYR A 4 19.95 -24.81 27.16
N THR A 5 21.13 -24.77 27.78
CA THR A 5 21.52 -23.71 28.72
C THR A 5 22.05 -22.50 27.96
N TYR A 6 21.38 -21.36 28.12
CA TYR A 6 21.82 -20.05 27.67
C TYR A 6 23.00 -19.55 28.51
N THR A 7 24.12 -19.21 27.87
CA THR A 7 25.22 -18.44 28.48
C THR A 7 25.18 -17.01 27.98
N HIS A 8 25.10 -16.06 28.93
CA HIS A 8 25.02 -14.63 28.69
C HIS A 8 26.42 -14.02 28.91
N SER A 9 27.06 -13.54 27.84
CA SER A 9 28.31 -12.77 27.94
C SER A 9 28.02 -11.30 27.76
N ALA A 10 28.18 -10.54 28.84
CA ALA A 10 28.05 -9.09 28.90
C ALA A 10 29.25 -8.40 28.21
N LEU A 11 28.97 -7.52 27.24
CA LEU A 11 29.93 -6.53 26.75
C LEU A 11 29.51 -5.16 27.24
N HIS A 12 30.40 -4.57 28.02
CA HIS A 12 30.26 -3.33 28.76
C HIS A 12 30.75 -2.17 27.87
N LEU A 13 29.84 -1.36 27.32
CA LEU A 13 30.16 -0.13 26.60
C LEU A 13 29.90 1.09 27.48
N ARG A 14 30.98 1.81 27.83
CA ARG A 14 30.98 3.06 28.59
C ARG A 14 30.32 4.18 27.79
N ILE A 15 29.36 4.87 28.41
CA ILE A 15 28.79 6.14 27.95
C ILE A 15 29.52 7.28 28.71
N PRO A 16 30.03 8.33 28.04
CA PRO A 16 30.52 9.51 28.74
C PRO A 16 29.36 10.38 29.25
N SER A 17 29.41 10.70 30.54
CA SER A 17 28.55 11.65 31.23
C SER A 17 29.04 13.09 31.01
N SER A 18 28.36 13.88 30.19
CA SER A 18 28.15 15.33 30.41
C SER A 18 27.30 15.92 29.29
N LEU A 19 26.11 16.38 29.66
CA LEU A 19 25.43 17.58 29.15
C LEU A 19 24.05 17.62 29.82
N SER A 20 23.99 18.32 30.97
CA SER A 20 22.74 18.72 31.58
C SER A 20 22.15 19.88 30.77
N LEU A 21 20.98 19.69 30.17
CA LEU A 21 20.07 20.77 29.83
C LEU A 21 18.66 20.30 30.16
N SER A 22 18.24 20.70 31.36
CA SER A 22 16.85 20.77 31.77
C SER A 22 16.07 21.64 30.78
N ASN A 23 15.11 21.05 30.06
CA ASN A 23 14.04 21.82 29.44
C ASN A 23 12.75 20.98 29.38
N PRO A 24 11.78 21.18 30.28
CA PRO A 24 10.56 20.37 30.32
C PRO A 24 9.47 20.81 29.33
N ASN A 25 9.77 21.65 28.33
CA ASN A 25 8.77 22.19 27.40
C ASN A 25 9.13 21.94 25.93
N ILE A 26 9.11 20.68 25.49
CA ILE A 26 8.99 20.35 24.05
C ILE A 26 7.64 19.66 23.86
N HIS A 27 6.65 20.48 23.50
CA HIS A 27 5.37 20.00 23.00
C HIS A 27 5.61 19.38 21.61
N LEU A 28 5.56 18.05 21.51
CA LEU A 28 5.33 17.39 20.23
C LEU A 28 3.99 17.91 19.70
N PRO A 29 3.87 18.42 18.46
CA PRO A 29 2.56 18.66 17.89
C PRO A 29 1.91 17.29 17.71
N SER A 30 0.99 16.96 18.61
CA SER A 30 0.05 15.86 18.44
C SER A 30 -0.89 16.26 17.32
N THR A 31 -0.44 16.11 16.08
CA THR A 31 -1.34 16.17 14.94
C THR A 31 -2.14 14.88 14.97
N ARG A 32 -3.24 14.88 15.75
CA ARG A 32 -4.32 13.92 15.55
C ARG A 32 -4.77 14.08 14.09
N ILE A 33 -4.35 13.15 13.24
CA ILE A 33 -5.05 12.91 12.00
C ILE A 33 -6.42 12.39 12.41
N SER A 34 -7.39 13.32 12.45
CA SER A 34 -8.79 13.02 12.66
C SER A 34 -9.27 12.25 11.43
N PHE A 35 -9.27 10.92 11.50
CA PHE A 35 -10.10 10.11 10.62
C PHE A 35 -11.55 10.42 10.92
N GLN A 36 -12.14 11.35 10.16
CA GLN A 36 -13.59 11.45 10.10
C GLN A 36 -14.07 10.30 9.24
N PRO A 37 -14.86 9.35 9.76
CA PRO A 37 -15.56 8.43 8.89
C PRO A 37 -16.42 9.26 7.93
N LEU A 38 -16.35 8.98 6.63
CA LEU A 38 -17.26 9.58 5.66
C LEU A 38 -18.68 9.15 6.02
N ARG A 39 -19.35 9.97 6.82
CA ARG A 39 -20.77 9.80 7.12
C ARG A 39 -21.53 10.16 5.84
N PHE A 40 -21.93 9.13 5.09
CA PHE A 40 -22.85 9.29 3.98
C PHE A 40 -24.10 10.02 4.50
N LYS A 41 -24.28 11.28 4.10
CA LYS A 41 -25.52 12.01 4.34
C LYS A 41 -26.57 11.31 3.49
N GLY A 42 -27.41 10.50 4.13
CA GLY A 42 -28.51 9.80 3.49
C GLY A 42 -29.29 10.76 2.61
N LEU A 43 -29.42 10.40 1.33
CA LEU A 43 -30.31 11.08 0.41
C LEU A 43 -31.73 10.90 0.95
N ASN A 44 -32.38 12.00 1.30
CA ASN A 44 -33.78 12.00 1.69
C ASN A 44 -34.63 11.88 0.41
N ALA A 45 -34.86 10.65 -0.04
CA ALA A 45 -35.70 10.36 -1.19
C ALA A 45 -37.17 10.30 -0.73
N LYS A 46 -37.98 11.28 -1.15
CA LYS A 46 -39.44 11.22 -1.01
C LYS A 46 -39.96 9.97 -1.76
N PRO A 47 -40.89 9.20 -1.17
CA PRO A 47 -41.40 8.01 -1.82
C PRO A 47 -42.44 8.47 -2.83
N ASN A 48 -42.13 8.42 -4.12
CA ASN A 48 -43.17 8.38 -5.14
C ASN A 48 -42.67 7.70 -6.42
N ASN A 49 -43.39 6.63 -6.75
CA ASN A 49 -43.46 5.89 -8.01
C ASN A 49 -42.34 4.91 -8.39
N ARG A 50 -42.68 3.62 -8.24
CA ARG A 50 -42.23 2.47 -9.04
C ARG A 50 -40.72 2.39 -9.26
N PHE A 51 -40.02 1.87 -8.25
CA PHE A 51 -38.75 1.20 -8.48
C PHE A 51 -39.02 -0.09 -9.29
N ILE A 52 -38.99 0.02 -10.61
CA ILE A 52 -38.59 -1.13 -11.42
C ILE A 52 -37.10 -1.28 -11.18
N CYS A 53 -36.73 -2.19 -10.29
CA CYS A 53 -35.38 -2.72 -10.26
C CYS A 53 -35.14 -3.38 -11.63
N LYS A 54 -34.59 -2.63 -12.59
CA LYS A 54 -33.96 -3.25 -13.75
C LYS A 54 -32.79 -4.06 -13.19
N ALA A 55 -32.93 -5.38 -13.23
CA ALA A 55 -31.80 -6.27 -13.13
C ALA A 55 -30.77 -5.78 -14.16
N VAL A 56 -29.67 -5.20 -13.68
CA VAL A 56 -28.49 -5.03 -14.51
C VAL A 56 -28.03 -6.47 -14.76
N LYS A 57 -28.24 -6.96 -15.98
CA LYS A 57 -27.63 -8.21 -16.40
C LYS A 57 -26.13 -8.03 -16.21
N SER A 58 -25.56 -8.67 -15.21
CA SER A 58 -24.13 -8.94 -15.18
C SER A 58 -23.86 -9.89 -16.33
N SER A 59 -23.60 -9.34 -17.52
CA SER A 59 -23.00 -10.09 -18.62
C SER A 59 -21.49 -9.86 -18.58
N MET A 60 -20.85 -10.18 -17.46
CA MET A 60 -19.41 -10.37 -17.46
C MET A 60 -19.15 -11.86 -17.64
N ALA A 61 -19.31 -12.33 -18.88
CA ALA A 61 -18.49 -13.45 -19.30
C ALA A 61 -17.05 -12.93 -19.20
N ALA A 62 -16.34 -13.33 -18.16
CA ALA A 62 -14.94 -12.99 -17.98
C ALA A 62 -14.17 -13.68 -19.11
N SER A 63 -13.85 -12.94 -20.16
CA SER A 63 -12.86 -13.39 -21.13
C SER A 63 -11.53 -13.37 -20.39
N SER A 64 -11.00 -14.55 -20.07
CA SER A 64 -9.65 -14.68 -19.52
C SER A 64 -8.65 -14.27 -20.60
N GLN A 65 -8.05 -13.10 -20.48
CA GLN A 65 -6.90 -12.70 -21.27
C GLN A 65 -5.65 -13.31 -20.63
N VAL A 66 -4.99 -14.23 -21.32
CA VAL A 66 -3.75 -14.88 -20.87
C VAL A 66 -2.63 -14.44 -21.79
N GLU A 67 -1.59 -13.85 -21.21
CA GLU A 67 -0.38 -13.42 -21.90
C GLU A 67 0.82 -14.10 -21.25
N ILE A 68 1.75 -14.61 -22.06
CA ILE A 68 2.94 -15.32 -21.61
C ILE A 68 4.14 -14.45 -21.93
N PHE A 69 4.95 -14.17 -20.91
CA PHE A 69 6.11 -13.31 -21.00
C PHE A 69 7.32 -13.96 -20.34
N GLU A 70 8.51 -13.62 -20.82
CA GLU A 70 9.73 -13.80 -20.05
C GLU A 70 9.79 -12.82 -18.87
N LYS A 71 10.64 -13.10 -17.89
CA LYS A 71 10.65 -12.37 -16.62
C LYS A 71 10.79 -10.84 -16.75
N GLU A 72 11.68 -10.37 -17.63
CA GLU A 72 11.92 -8.94 -17.82
C GLU A 72 10.78 -8.28 -18.61
N GLU A 73 10.30 -8.95 -19.66
CA GLU A 73 9.17 -8.49 -20.46
C GLU A 73 7.89 -8.39 -19.63
N LEU A 74 7.69 -9.33 -18.70
CA LEU A 74 6.60 -9.30 -17.74
C LEU A 74 6.63 -8.02 -16.89
N ALA A 75 7.82 -7.66 -16.37
CA ALA A 75 7.97 -6.47 -15.54
C ALA A 75 7.65 -5.19 -16.33
N VAL A 76 8.15 -5.09 -17.56
CA VAL A 76 7.89 -3.96 -18.48
C VAL A 76 6.41 -3.87 -18.83
N SER A 77 5.80 -4.98 -19.25
CA SER A 77 4.39 -5.04 -19.62
C SER A 77 3.48 -4.69 -18.44
N LEU A 78 3.78 -5.22 -17.25
CA LEU A 78 3.02 -4.96 -16.04
C LEU A 78 3.12 -3.48 -15.61
N ALA A 79 4.30 -2.89 -15.67
CA ALA A 79 4.48 -1.46 -15.36
C ALA A 79 3.68 -0.59 -16.32
N LYS A 80 3.79 -0.83 -17.62
CA LYS A 80 3.01 -0.11 -18.61
C LYS A 80 1.51 -0.26 -18.36
N TYR A 81 1.02 -1.48 -18.16
CA TYR A 81 -0.39 -1.76 -17.88
C TYR A 81 -0.88 -1.03 -16.63
N THR A 82 -0.10 -1.06 -15.55
CA THR A 82 -0.45 -0.41 -14.28
C THR A 82 -0.46 1.11 -14.42
N ALA A 83 0.51 1.70 -15.14
CA ALA A 83 0.56 3.13 -15.42
C ALA A 83 -0.64 3.59 -16.27
N ASP A 84 -1.00 2.81 -17.31
CA ASP A 84 -2.15 3.07 -18.17
C ASP A 84 -3.46 3.07 -17.35
N LEU A 85 -3.62 2.10 -16.44
CA LEU A 85 -4.76 2.04 -15.53
C LEU A 85 -4.78 3.18 -14.51
N SER A 86 -3.62 3.50 -13.92
CA SER A 86 -3.46 4.62 -13.00
C SER A 86 -3.96 5.91 -13.66
N ASN A 87 -3.40 6.27 -14.81
CA ASN A 87 -3.77 7.47 -15.55
C ASN A 87 -5.26 7.51 -15.91
N LYS A 88 -5.81 6.38 -16.36
CA LYS A 88 -7.23 6.27 -16.68
C LYS A 88 -8.11 6.59 -15.47
N PHE A 89 -7.83 5.99 -14.32
CA PHE A 89 -8.70 6.12 -13.15
C PHE A 89 -8.45 7.39 -12.34
N THR A 90 -7.22 7.90 -12.29
CA THR A 90 -6.96 9.23 -11.71
C THR A 90 -7.70 10.31 -12.48
N HIS A 91 -7.76 10.23 -13.81
CA HIS A 91 -8.52 11.17 -14.63
C HIS A 91 -10.04 11.00 -14.48
N GLN A 92 -10.55 9.76 -14.44
CA GLN A 92 -11.99 9.50 -14.37
C GLN A 92 -12.61 9.70 -12.99
N ARG A 93 -11.85 9.43 -11.92
CA ARG A 93 -12.36 9.31 -10.55
C ARG A 93 -11.60 10.14 -9.53
N GLY A 94 -10.48 10.77 -9.92
CA GLY A 94 -9.61 11.50 -9.02
C GLY A 94 -8.70 10.62 -8.15
N ALA A 95 -8.80 9.29 -8.25
CA ALA A 95 -8.00 8.35 -7.48
C ALA A 95 -7.79 7.03 -8.25
N PHE A 96 -6.67 6.37 -7.99
CA PHE A 96 -6.38 5.00 -8.43
C PHE A 96 -6.26 4.10 -7.21
N THR A 97 -7.05 3.02 -7.14
CA THR A 97 -7.05 2.10 -5.99
C THR A 97 -6.55 0.73 -6.42
N VAL A 98 -5.59 0.18 -5.68
CA VAL A 98 -4.93 -1.08 -5.99
C VAL A 98 -4.76 -1.92 -4.72
N CYS A 99 -4.91 -3.24 -4.84
CA CYS A 99 -4.60 -4.20 -3.78
C CYS A 99 -3.36 -5.01 -4.15
N LEU A 100 -2.34 -5.03 -3.28
CA LEU A 100 -1.09 -5.77 -3.47
C LEU A 100 -1.13 -7.11 -2.73
N SER A 101 -0.65 -8.18 -3.37
CA SER A 101 -0.57 -9.52 -2.78
C SER A 101 0.79 -9.85 -2.13
N GLY A 102 1.83 -9.05 -2.37
CA GLY A 102 3.20 -9.34 -1.91
C GLY A 102 3.98 -10.23 -2.88
N GLY A 103 4.96 -10.97 -2.36
CA GLY A 103 5.81 -11.88 -3.15
C GLY A 103 6.58 -11.19 -4.30
N SER A 104 6.71 -11.88 -5.43
CA SER A 104 7.46 -11.40 -6.59
C SER A 104 6.82 -10.19 -7.29
N LEU A 105 5.53 -9.92 -7.06
CA LEU A 105 4.82 -8.76 -7.62
C LEU A 105 5.55 -7.46 -7.29
N ILE A 106 6.03 -7.32 -6.04
CA ILE A 106 6.73 -6.12 -5.60
C ILE A 106 8.00 -5.89 -6.43
N ASN A 107 8.70 -6.96 -6.82
CA ASN A 107 9.88 -6.85 -7.67
C ASN A 107 9.53 -6.36 -9.07
N TYR A 108 8.41 -6.79 -9.64
CA TYR A 108 7.97 -6.34 -10.97
C TYR A 108 7.49 -4.88 -10.94
N LEU A 109 6.76 -4.47 -9.90
CA LEU A 109 6.29 -3.09 -9.76
C LEU A 109 7.42 -2.06 -9.63
N ARG A 110 8.63 -2.47 -9.23
CA ARG A 110 9.81 -1.58 -9.24
C ARG A 110 10.10 -0.97 -10.61
N LYS A 111 9.65 -1.61 -11.70
CA LYS A 111 9.78 -1.07 -13.05
C LYS A 111 9.00 0.24 -13.25
N LEU A 112 7.99 0.53 -12.42
CA LEU A 112 7.31 1.83 -12.39
C LEU A 112 8.19 2.97 -11.84
N LEU A 113 9.29 2.64 -11.17
CA LEU A 113 10.24 3.62 -10.62
C LEU A 113 11.31 4.03 -11.63
N GLU A 114 11.23 3.50 -12.85
CA GLU A 114 12.11 3.86 -13.96
C GLU A 114 11.38 4.82 -14.92
N PRO A 115 12.12 5.65 -15.68
CA PRO A 115 11.54 6.41 -16.78
C PRO A 115 10.85 5.49 -17.80
N PRO A 116 9.71 5.90 -18.39
CA PRO A 116 9.04 7.19 -18.22
C PRO A 116 8.01 7.22 -17.07
N HIS A 117 7.87 6.14 -16.29
CA HIS A 117 6.74 5.97 -15.36
C HIS A 117 6.90 6.76 -14.06
N VAL A 118 8.13 6.83 -13.54
CA VAL A 118 8.40 7.44 -12.22
C VAL A 118 7.89 8.89 -12.12
N ASP A 119 8.03 9.66 -13.19
CA ASP A 119 7.65 11.07 -13.25
C ASP A 119 6.24 11.32 -13.81
N SER A 120 5.62 10.31 -14.45
CA SER A 120 4.32 10.48 -15.10
C SER A 120 3.14 10.05 -14.22
N ILE A 121 3.38 9.26 -13.18
CA ILE A 121 2.34 8.75 -12.29
C ILE A 121 2.04 9.74 -11.16
N GLU A 122 0.76 10.05 -10.97
CA GLU A 122 0.29 10.88 -9.85
C GLU A 122 0.18 10.08 -8.54
N TRP A 123 1.32 9.76 -7.92
CA TRP A 123 1.41 8.89 -6.73
C TRP A 123 0.53 9.33 -5.55
N ALA A 124 0.33 10.64 -5.36
CA ALA A 124 -0.54 11.19 -4.31
C ALA A 124 -2.02 10.77 -4.46
N LYS A 125 -2.43 10.29 -5.64
CA LYS A 125 -3.79 9.79 -5.94
C LYS A 125 -3.92 8.27 -5.79
N TRP A 126 -2.84 7.57 -5.42
CA TRP A 126 -2.86 6.13 -5.22
C TRP A 126 -3.39 5.78 -3.84
N HIS A 127 -4.37 4.89 -3.78
CA HIS A 127 -4.84 4.24 -2.56
C HIS A 127 -4.42 2.78 -2.60
N VAL A 128 -3.50 2.39 -1.73
CA VAL A 128 -2.92 1.05 -1.70
C VAL A 128 -3.52 0.24 -0.55
N PHE A 129 -3.98 -0.95 -0.87
CA PHE A 129 -4.48 -1.96 0.07
C PHE A 129 -3.72 -3.27 -0.11
N TRP A 130 -4.02 -4.24 0.74
CA TRP A 130 -3.44 -5.58 0.69
C TRP A 130 -4.53 -6.60 0.40
N VAL A 131 -4.21 -7.57 -0.46
CA VAL A 131 -5.08 -8.74 -0.69
C VAL A 131 -5.08 -9.63 0.54
N ASP A 132 -3.90 -9.82 1.13
CA ASP A 132 -3.65 -10.55 2.37
C ASP A 132 -2.47 -9.95 3.15
N GLU A 133 -2.38 -10.26 4.43
CA GLU A 133 -1.25 -9.92 5.28
C GLU A 133 -1.07 -10.99 6.36
N ARG A 134 0.18 -11.21 6.78
CA ARG A 134 0.53 -12.07 7.91
C ARG A 134 0.26 -11.36 9.22
N VAL A 135 -0.21 -12.10 10.21
CA VAL A 135 -0.48 -11.57 11.57
C VAL A 135 0.83 -11.50 12.36
N VAL A 136 1.71 -10.59 11.95
CA VAL A 136 3.03 -10.32 12.54
C VAL A 136 3.24 -8.80 12.64
N PRO A 137 4.22 -8.31 13.43
CA PRO A 137 4.58 -6.89 13.42
C PRO A 137 4.91 -6.39 12.00
N LYS A 138 4.61 -5.12 11.73
CA LYS A 138 4.78 -4.51 10.40
C LYS A 138 6.22 -4.47 9.89
N ASP A 139 7.20 -4.58 10.78
CA ASP A 139 8.64 -4.59 10.51
C ASP A 139 9.21 -6.01 10.51
N HIS A 140 8.37 -7.02 10.70
CA HIS A 140 8.74 -8.43 10.60
C HIS A 140 9.03 -8.82 9.15
N GLN A 141 10.00 -9.72 8.94
CA GLN A 141 10.44 -10.16 7.61
C GLN A 141 9.32 -10.79 6.76
N ASP A 142 8.33 -11.40 7.41
CA ASP A 142 7.20 -12.06 6.74
C ASP A 142 6.03 -11.11 6.41
N SER A 143 6.12 -9.83 6.78
CA SER A 143 5.06 -8.85 6.49
C SER A 143 5.08 -8.45 5.01
N ASN A 144 3.93 -8.59 4.34
CA ASN A 144 3.70 -8.08 2.99
C ASN A 144 3.82 -6.54 2.96
N TYR A 145 3.41 -5.84 4.02
CA TYR A 145 3.63 -4.42 4.20
C TYR A 145 5.13 -4.09 4.18
N LYS A 146 5.95 -4.76 4.98
CA LYS A 146 7.41 -4.51 5.00
C LYS A 146 8.01 -4.71 3.62
N LEU A 147 7.69 -5.83 2.98
CA LEU A 147 8.17 -6.16 1.63
C LEU A 147 7.80 -5.06 0.62
N ALA A 148 6.54 -4.64 0.60
CA ALA A 148 6.06 -3.59 -0.30
C ALA A 148 6.70 -2.23 0.01
N PHE A 149 6.85 -1.90 1.29
CA PHE A 149 7.44 -0.64 1.74
C PHE A 149 8.90 -0.51 1.32
N ASP A 150 9.73 -1.50 1.65
CA ASP A 150 11.16 -1.50 1.33
C ASP A 150 11.41 -1.59 -0.18
N GLY A 151 10.62 -2.41 -0.87
CA GLY A 151 10.79 -2.67 -2.30
C GLY A 151 10.33 -1.51 -3.17
N PHE A 152 9.21 -0.88 -2.81
CA PHE A 152 8.45 0.00 -3.71
C PHE A 152 7.92 1.27 -3.03
N LEU A 153 7.09 1.16 -1.98
CA LEU A 153 6.32 2.31 -1.48
C LEU A 153 7.17 3.42 -0.88
N SER A 154 8.30 3.10 -0.23
CA SER A 154 9.22 4.10 0.34
C SER A 154 9.84 5.07 -0.67
N LYS A 155 9.68 4.80 -1.97
CA LYS A 155 10.23 5.64 -3.06
C LYS A 155 9.17 6.50 -3.74
N VAL A 156 7.89 6.23 -3.48
CA VAL A 156 6.75 6.89 -4.17
C VAL A 156 5.74 7.50 -3.20
N CYS A 157 5.82 7.16 -1.91
CA CYS A 157 4.95 7.65 -0.84
C CYS A 157 5.74 8.31 0.28
#